data_AF-A0A078GGB2-F1
#
_entry.id   AF-A0A078GGB2-F1
#
_cell.length_a   1.000
_cell.length_b   1.000
_cell.length_c   1.000
_cell.angle_alpha   90.00
_cell.angle_beta   90.00
_cell.angle_gamma   90.00
#
_symmetry.space_group_name_H-M   'P 1'
#
loop_
_entity.id
_entity.type
_entity.pdbx_description
1 polymer ?
#
loop_
_entity_poly.entity_id
_entity_poly.type
_entity_poly.pdbx_seq_one_letter_code
_entity_poly.pdbx_strand_id
1 'polypeptide(L)'
;MKLLHRSFSSFPSSPLQTFLTIPQLCSNGRLQEALLDMAVLGPNMLGFHDYDALLNTCVNKRALREGQRVHTHMIKTSYFPPTYLRNRLLIFYGKCDRLADAHKVLDEMPDKNVVSWTAMISRYSQTGHSSEALTLFAEMMRADGKPNHFTFASVLTSCSGLSVGVPEAAESRNESELRDLR
;
A
#
# COMPACT_ATOMS: atom_id res chain seq x y z
N MET A 1 -4.89 5.30 61.41
CA MET A 1 -4.30 5.68 60.11
C MET A 1 -2.89 5.13 60.02
N LYS A 2 -2.69 3.99 59.34
CA LYS A 2 -1.37 3.47 58.95
C LYS A 2 -1.46 3.06 57.48
N LEU A 3 -0.49 3.54 56.73
CA LEU A 3 -0.42 3.58 55.28
C LEU A 3 -0.26 2.17 54.68
N LEU A 4 -1.01 1.89 53.62
CA LEU A 4 -0.88 0.70 52.76
C LEU A 4 0.43 0.80 51.96
N HIS A 5 1.50 0.20 52.47
CA HIS A 5 2.68 -0.15 51.69
C HIS A 5 2.35 -1.47 50.95
N ARG A 6 1.70 -1.37 49.78
CA ARG A 6 1.55 -2.53 48.89
C ARG A 6 2.89 -2.76 48.20
N SER A 7 3.56 -3.83 48.62
CA SER A 7 4.71 -4.45 47.97
C SER A 7 4.38 -4.76 46.50
N PHE A 8 4.96 -3.99 45.59
CA PHE A 8 5.15 -4.41 44.20
C PHE A 8 6.34 -5.38 44.17
N SER A 9 6.07 -6.66 44.43
CA SER A 9 7.03 -7.74 44.31
C SER A 9 6.49 -8.81 43.36
N SER A 10 6.81 -8.65 42.07
CA SER A 10 7.22 -9.71 41.13
C SER A 10 7.03 -9.23 39.69
N PHE A 11 7.96 -8.40 39.22
CA PHE A 11 8.24 -8.37 37.78
C PHE A 11 8.84 -9.73 37.42
N PRO A 12 8.27 -10.51 36.49
CA PRO A 12 8.94 -11.69 36.01
C PRO A 12 10.12 -11.23 35.16
N SER A 13 11.31 -11.50 35.66
CA SER A 13 12.57 -11.40 34.95
C SER A 13 12.72 -12.61 34.02
N SER A 14 12.54 -12.38 32.71
CA SER A 14 13.21 -13.17 31.66
C SER A 14 13.50 -12.29 30.43
N PRO A 15 14.72 -12.37 29.87
CA PRO A 15 15.07 -11.71 28.61
C PRO A 15 14.48 -12.52 27.44
N LEU A 16 14.15 -11.86 26.31
CA LEU A 16 13.60 -12.41 25.06
C LEU A 16 12.07 -12.40 24.89
N GLN A 17 11.40 -11.28 25.19
CA GLN A 17 10.25 -10.92 24.36
C GLN A 17 10.83 -10.19 23.14
N THR A 18 11.06 -10.92 22.06
CA THR A 18 11.52 -10.34 20.79
C THR A 18 10.46 -9.34 20.34
N PHE A 19 10.73 -8.05 20.57
CA PHE A 19 9.98 -6.98 19.92
C PHE A 19 10.20 -7.16 18.42
N LEU A 20 9.23 -7.77 17.74
CA LEU A 20 9.27 -7.90 16.30
C LEU A 20 9.12 -6.50 15.69
N THR A 21 9.93 -6.21 14.69
CA THR A 21 9.78 -4.99 13.90
C THR A 21 8.49 -5.05 13.08
N ILE A 22 7.97 -3.89 12.67
CA ILE A 22 6.78 -3.80 11.81
C ILE A 22 6.88 -4.71 10.57
N PRO A 23 8.00 -4.72 9.81
CA PRO A 23 8.16 -5.63 8.68
C PRO A 23 8.06 -7.11 9.07
N GLN A 24 8.63 -7.50 10.21
CA GLN A 24 8.53 -8.89 10.70
C GLN A 24 7.09 -9.26 11.10
N LEU A 25 6.36 -8.35 11.73
CA LEU A 25 4.94 -8.55 12.07
C LEU A 25 4.09 -8.72 10.80
N CYS A 26 4.32 -7.88 9.79
CA CYS A 26 3.67 -7.98 8.48
C CYS A 26 3.93 -9.33 7.79
N SER A 27 5.20 -9.76 7.72
CA SER A 27 5.58 -11.06 7.14
C SER A 27 4.98 -12.25 7.88
N ASN A 28 4.74 -12.11 9.18
CA ASN A 28 4.08 -13.14 10.00
C ASN A 28 2.54 -13.07 9.93
N GLY A 29 1.97 -12.23 9.07
CA GLY A 29 0.52 -12.06 8.94
C GLY A 29 -0.15 -11.31 10.09
N ARG A 30 0.62 -10.74 11.03
CA ARG A 30 0.17 -10.05 12.23
C ARG A 30 -0.08 -8.56 11.98
N LEU A 31 -0.88 -8.26 10.95
CA LEU A 31 -1.13 -6.87 10.51
C LEU A 31 -1.72 -5.99 11.62
N GLN A 32 -2.64 -6.51 12.44
CA GLN A 32 -3.25 -5.70 13.50
C GLN A 32 -2.23 -5.27 14.57
N GLU A 33 -1.27 -6.13 14.89
CA GLU A 33 -0.22 -5.81 15.86
C GLU A 33 0.77 -4.79 15.29
N ALA A 34 1.15 -4.95 14.01
CA ALA A 34 1.98 -3.96 13.31
C ALA A 34 1.32 -2.56 13.30
N LEU A 35 -0.01 -2.50 13.18
CA LEU A 35 -0.77 -1.24 13.21
C LEU A 35 -0.94 -0.68 14.63
N LEU A 36 -0.94 -1.52 15.65
CA LEU A 36 -0.90 -1.08 17.05
C LEU A 36 0.46 -0.47 17.36
N ASP A 37 1.54 -1.14 16.97
CA ASP A 37 2.90 -0.61 17.12
C ASP A 37 3.01 0.74 16.39
N MET A 38 2.58 0.82 15.13
CA MET A 38 2.53 2.10 14.39
C MET A 38 1.79 3.20 15.17
N ALA A 39 0.66 2.90 15.81
CA ALA A 39 -0.13 3.90 16.52
C ALA A 39 0.50 4.38 17.84
N VAL A 40 1.35 3.55 18.45
CA VAL A 40 2.05 3.85 19.71
C VAL A 40 3.39 4.54 19.45
N LEU A 41 4.04 4.25 18.33
CA LEU A 41 5.30 4.86 17.94
C LEU A 41 5.08 6.35 17.60
N GLY A 42 5.92 7.23 18.15
CA GLY A 42 5.79 8.68 18.00
C GLY A 42 6.05 9.19 16.56
N PRO A 43 5.77 10.48 16.28
CA PRO A 43 6.08 11.08 14.99
C PRO A 43 7.58 10.95 14.70
N ASN A 44 7.90 10.49 13.48
CA ASN A 44 9.26 10.22 12.95
C ASN A 44 9.93 8.90 13.36
N MET A 45 9.22 7.96 13.99
CA MET A 45 9.79 6.66 14.33
C MET A 45 9.66 5.62 13.21
N LEU A 46 8.70 5.78 12.29
CA LEU A 46 8.52 4.91 11.13
C LEU A 46 9.26 5.45 9.92
N GLY A 47 9.93 4.54 9.21
CA GLY A 47 10.64 4.80 7.96
C GLY A 47 9.99 4.16 6.74
N PHE A 48 10.72 4.23 5.63
CA PHE A 48 10.29 3.66 4.34
C PHE A 48 9.91 2.18 4.43
N HIS A 49 10.74 1.36 5.08
CA HIS A 49 10.53 -0.09 5.14
C HIS A 49 9.29 -0.48 5.95
N ASP A 50 8.96 0.27 7.01
CA ASP A 50 7.78 0.02 7.82
C ASP A 50 6.50 0.30 7.02
N TYR A 51 6.47 1.46 6.34
CA TYR A 51 5.34 1.84 5.49
C TYR A 51 5.18 0.93 4.27
N ASP A 52 6.27 0.54 3.60
CA ASP A 52 6.18 -0.39 2.47
C ASP A 52 5.65 -1.75 2.93
N ALA A 53 6.14 -2.29 4.04
CA ALA A 53 5.66 -3.57 4.56
C ALA A 53 4.16 -3.51 4.93
N LEU A 54 3.74 -2.45 5.63
CA LEU A 54 2.34 -2.23 5.99
C LEU A 54 1.44 -2.10 4.75
N LEU A 55 1.80 -1.23 3.81
CA LEU A 55 1.03 -1.02 2.59
C LEU A 55 1.00 -2.26 1.70
N ASN A 56 2.13 -2.95 1.52
CA ASN A 56 2.18 -4.18 0.73
C ASN A 56 1.27 -5.27 1.33
N THR A 57 1.27 -5.40 2.66
CA THR A 57 0.34 -6.30 3.36
C THR A 57 -1.12 -5.89 3.14
N CYS A 58 -1.42 -4.59 3.17
CA CYS A 58 -2.76 -4.06 2.92
C CYS A 58 -3.22 -4.29 1.46
N VAL A 59 -2.31 -4.13 0.49
CA VAL A 59 -2.55 -4.43 -0.93
C VAL A 59 -2.94 -5.91 -1.10
N ASN A 60 -2.15 -6.82 -0.54
CA ASN A 60 -2.36 -8.26 -0.67
C ASN A 60 -3.66 -8.73 0.00
N LYS A 61 -4.01 -8.12 1.14
CA LYS A 61 -5.25 -8.45 1.88
C LYS A 61 -6.47 -7.63 1.43
N ARG A 62 -6.30 -6.65 0.54
CA ARG A 62 -7.30 -5.62 0.21
C ARG A 62 -7.89 -4.94 1.46
N ALA A 63 -7.04 -4.71 2.45
CA ALA A 63 -7.42 -4.22 3.77
C ALA A 63 -7.59 -2.68 3.76
N LEU A 64 -8.75 -2.22 3.28
CA LEU A 64 -9.01 -0.80 3.05
C LEU A 64 -8.88 0.06 4.32
N ARG A 65 -9.49 -0.37 5.42
CA ARG A 65 -9.49 0.40 6.67
C ARG A 65 -8.08 0.52 7.24
N GLU A 66 -7.33 -0.57 7.21
CA GLU A 66 -5.96 -0.66 7.66
C GLU A 66 -5.04 0.23 6.82
N GLY A 67 -5.08 0.13 5.50
CA GLY A 67 -4.25 0.98 4.64
C GLY A 67 -4.62 2.47 4.73
N GLN A 68 -5.89 2.82 4.96
CA GLN A 68 -6.29 4.20 5.28
C GLN A 68 -5.69 4.69 6.60
N ARG A 69 -5.58 3.83 7.62
CA ARG A 69 -4.87 4.18 8.88
C ARG A 69 -3.39 4.46 8.62
N VAL A 70 -2.74 3.63 7.80
CA VAL A 70 -1.33 3.82 7.41
C VAL A 70 -1.15 5.14 6.65
N HIS A 71 -1.96 5.40 5.63
CA HIS A 71 -1.89 6.64 4.85
C HIS A 71 -2.18 7.88 5.72
N THR A 72 -3.19 7.80 6.59
CA THR A 72 -3.50 8.88 7.56
C THR A 72 -2.34 9.13 8.51
N HIS A 73 -1.67 8.08 8.97
CA HIS A 73 -0.50 8.20 9.84
C HIS A 73 0.66 8.91 9.12
N MET A 74 0.93 8.58 7.86
CA MET A 74 1.92 9.29 7.04
C MET A 74 1.62 10.79 6.96
N ILE A 75 0.36 11.16 6.73
CA ILE A 75 -0.07 12.58 6.68
C ILE A 75 0.09 13.25 8.06
N LYS A 76 -0.42 12.63 9.13
CA LYS A 76 -0.37 13.19 10.49
C LYS A 76 1.04 13.37 11.03
N THR A 77 1.97 12.52 10.61
CA THR A 77 3.39 12.61 10.98
C THR A 77 4.20 13.50 10.03
N SER A 78 3.55 14.14 9.05
CA SER A 78 4.22 14.93 8.01
C SER A 78 5.34 14.14 7.30
N TYR A 79 5.14 12.83 7.14
CA TYR A 79 6.06 11.98 6.40
C TYR A 79 5.96 12.30 4.91
N PHE A 80 7.09 12.58 4.26
CA PHE A 80 7.15 12.86 2.83
C PHE A 80 7.60 11.59 2.08
N PRO A 81 6.66 10.73 1.62
CA PRO A 81 7.03 9.48 0.97
C PRO A 81 7.74 9.72 -0.37
N PRO A 82 8.75 8.91 -0.71
CA PRO A 82 9.29 8.89 -2.06
C PRO A 82 8.24 8.44 -3.07
N THR A 83 8.43 8.77 -4.35
CA THR A 83 7.53 8.41 -5.46
C THR A 83 7.16 6.92 -5.48
N TYR A 84 8.08 6.04 -5.06
CA TYR A 84 7.82 4.62 -4.91
C TYR A 84 6.65 4.31 -3.95
N LEU A 85 6.66 4.88 -2.74
CA LEU A 85 5.58 4.66 -1.76
C LEU A 85 4.27 5.32 -2.19
N ARG A 86 4.35 6.45 -2.91
CA ARG A 86 3.16 7.06 -3.52
C ARG A 86 2.55 6.13 -4.59
N ASN A 87 3.37 5.53 -5.44
CA ASN A 87 2.91 4.51 -6.40
C ASN A 87 2.29 3.30 -5.68
N ARG A 88 2.85 2.87 -4.54
CA ARG A 88 2.26 1.83 -3.71
C ARG A 88 0.87 2.22 -3.20
N LEU A 89 0.67 3.47 -2.78
CA LEU A 89 -0.65 3.99 -2.38
C LEU A 89 -1.64 3.99 -3.55
N LEU A 90 -1.22 4.34 -4.77
CA LEU A 90 -2.06 4.24 -5.97
C LEU A 90 -2.54 2.81 -6.19
N ILE A 91 -1.62 1.84 -6.14
CA ILE A 91 -1.94 0.41 -6.29
C ILE A 91 -2.88 -0.06 -5.18
N PHE A 92 -2.62 0.33 -3.92
CA PHE A 92 -3.46 0.01 -2.77
C PHE A 92 -4.90 0.50 -2.96
N TYR A 93 -5.10 1.79 -3.20
CA TYR A 93 -6.43 2.34 -3.39
C TYR A 93 -7.10 1.77 -4.64
N GLY A 94 -6.34 1.51 -5.69
CA GLY A 94 -6.79 0.79 -6.87
C GLY A 94 -7.38 -0.58 -6.52
N LYS A 95 -6.60 -1.46 -5.87
CA LYS A 95 -7.05 -2.82 -5.49
C LYS A 95 -8.21 -2.86 -4.51
N CYS A 96 -8.41 -1.79 -3.74
CA CYS A 96 -9.55 -1.63 -2.84
C CYS A 96 -10.77 -0.94 -3.49
N ASP A 97 -10.78 -0.77 -4.81
CA ASP A 97 -11.88 -0.13 -5.55
C ASP A 97 -12.17 1.32 -5.12
N ARG A 98 -11.12 2.01 -4.67
CA ARG A 98 -11.15 3.42 -4.22
C ARG A 98 -10.46 4.32 -5.22
N LEU A 99 -10.89 4.27 -6.47
CA LEU A 99 -10.29 5.04 -7.58
C LEU A 99 -10.22 6.55 -7.33
N ALA A 100 -11.25 7.13 -6.72
CA ALA A 100 -11.24 8.55 -6.36
C ALA A 100 -10.13 8.90 -5.36
N ASP A 101 -9.85 8.02 -4.40
CA ASP A 101 -8.78 8.23 -3.41
C ASP A 101 -7.40 8.00 -4.06
N ALA A 102 -7.29 7.03 -4.98
CA ALA A 102 -6.09 6.84 -5.79
C ALA A 102 -5.79 8.06 -6.67
N HIS A 103 -6.80 8.65 -7.30
CA HIS A 103 -6.65 9.85 -8.13
C HIS A 103 -6.16 11.05 -7.31
N LYS A 104 -6.69 11.27 -6.11
CA LYS A 104 -6.19 12.32 -5.20
C LYS A 104 -4.72 12.14 -4.87
N VAL A 105 -4.30 10.90 -4.57
CA VAL A 105 -2.88 10.60 -4.34
C VAL A 105 -2.05 10.95 -5.57
N LEU A 106 -2.52 10.63 -6.78
CA LEU A 106 -1.84 10.99 -8.03
C LEU A 106 -1.71 12.51 -8.16
N ASP A 107 -2.81 13.26 -7.97
CA ASP A 107 -2.85 14.72 -8.08
C ASP A 107 -1.83 15.39 -7.15
N GLU A 108 -1.75 14.92 -5.91
CA GLU A 108 -0.84 15.41 -4.86
C GLU A 108 0.64 15.03 -5.09
N MET A 109 0.95 14.16 -6.06
CA MET A 109 2.35 13.80 -6.33
C MET A 109 3.11 14.97 -6.99
N PRO A 110 4.23 15.43 -6.40
CA PRO A 110 5.09 16.45 -7.02
C PRO A 110 5.74 15.93 -8.31
N ASP A 111 6.19 14.66 -8.29
CA ASP A 111 6.84 14.01 -9.43
C ASP A 111 6.08 12.73 -9.79
N LYS A 112 5.35 12.78 -10.90
CA LYS A 112 4.64 11.62 -11.48
C LYS A 112 5.56 10.96 -12.51
N ASN A 113 5.86 9.68 -12.33
CA ASN A 113 6.67 8.93 -13.30
C ASN A 113 5.78 7.99 -14.14
N VAL A 114 6.38 7.30 -15.11
CA VAL A 114 5.67 6.37 -16.00
C VAL A 114 4.89 5.32 -15.20
N VAL A 115 5.41 4.86 -14.06
CA VAL A 115 4.73 3.90 -13.19
C VAL A 115 3.49 4.51 -12.53
N SER A 116 3.55 5.77 -12.06
CA SER A 116 2.41 6.48 -11.48
C SER A 116 1.25 6.59 -12.47
N TRP A 117 1.53 7.07 -13.68
CA TRP A 117 0.54 7.23 -14.75
C TRP A 117 -0.02 5.88 -15.19
N THR A 118 0.85 4.90 -15.45
CA THR A 118 0.44 3.59 -15.94
C THR A 118 -0.43 2.87 -14.92
N ALA A 119 -0.09 2.93 -13.63
CA ALA A 119 -0.91 2.31 -12.58
C ALA A 119 -2.37 2.82 -12.60
N MET A 120 -2.56 4.14 -12.74
CA MET A 120 -3.89 4.74 -12.77
C MET A 120 -4.62 4.47 -14.09
N ILE A 121 -3.96 4.63 -15.23
CA ILE A 121 -4.54 4.34 -16.56
C ILE A 121 -4.98 2.88 -16.63
N SER A 122 -4.12 1.93 -16.22
CA SER A 122 -4.46 0.52 -16.17
C SER A 122 -5.64 0.25 -15.24
N ARG A 123 -5.68 0.89 -14.06
CA ARG A 123 -6.78 0.65 -13.13
C ARG A 123 -8.12 1.17 -13.63
N TYR A 124 -8.17 2.37 -14.22
CA TYR A 124 -9.38 2.89 -14.83
C TYR A 124 -9.84 2.02 -16.01
N SER A 125 -8.91 1.60 -16.86
CA SER A 125 -9.19 0.67 -17.96
C SER A 125 -9.84 -0.64 -17.47
N GLN A 126 -9.23 -1.29 -16.48
CA GLN A 126 -9.70 -2.57 -15.93
C GLN A 126 -11.05 -2.49 -15.24
N THR A 127 -11.45 -1.30 -14.77
CA THR A 127 -12.71 -1.09 -14.05
C THR A 127 -13.81 -0.49 -14.94
N GLY A 128 -13.57 -0.39 -16.25
CA GLY A 128 -14.57 0.08 -17.23
C GLY A 128 -14.69 1.61 -17.35
N HIS A 129 -13.79 2.36 -16.72
CA HIS A 129 -13.75 3.83 -16.75
C HIS A 129 -12.86 4.30 -17.91
N SER A 130 -13.25 3.94 -19.14
CA SER A 130 -12.42 4.19 -20.33
C SER A 130 -12.16 5.68 -20.57
N SER A 131 -13.13 6.55 -20.27
CA SER A 131 -13.00 8.00 -20.48
C SER A 131 -11.89 8.59 -19.59
N GLU A 132 -11.86 8.20 -18.33
CA GLU A 132 -10.87 8.60 -17.35
C GLU A 132 -9.48 8.07 -17.70
N ALA A 133 -9.39 6.80 -18.16
CA ALA A 133 -8.14 6.22 -18.63
C ALA A 133 -7.55 6.99 -19.82
N LEU A 134 -8.38 7.36 -20.80
CA LEU A 134 -7.96 8.15 -21.97
C LEU A 134 -7.59 9.58 -21.61
N THR A 135 -8.31 10.19 -20.66
CA THR A 135 -8.01 11.52 -20.15
C THR A 135 -6.63 11.55 -19.47
N LEU A 136 -6.36 10.59 -18.58
CA LEU A 136 -5.05 10.46 -17.93
C LEU A 136 -3.93 10.16 -18.93
N PHE A 137 -4.19 9.37 -19.96
CA PHE A 137 -3.21 9.15 -21.03
C PHE A 137 -2.88 10.45 -21.76
N ALA A 138 -3.88 11.26 -22.10
CA ALA A 138 -3.67 12.55 -22.73
C ALA A 138 -2.89 13.53 -21.81
N GLU A 139 -3.17 13.52 -20.52
CA GLU A 139 -2.41 14.29 -19.52
C GLU A 139 -0.95 13.83 -19.42
N MET A 140 -0.71 12.52 -19.36
CA MET A 140 0.64 11.95 -19.38
C MET A 140 1.42 12.42 -20.61
N MET A 141 0.78 12.42 -21.79
CA MET A 141 1.41 12.89 -23.04
C MET A 141 1.70 14.39 -23.03
N ARG A 142 0.83 15.22 -22.43
CA ARG A 142 1.06 16.66 -22.28
C ARG A 142 2.17 17.00 -21.28
N ALA A 143 2.41 16.12 -20.31
CA ALA A 143 3.48 16.26 -19.32
C ALA A 143 4.83 15.70 -19.82
N ASP A 144 5.02 15.57 -21.14
CA ASP A 144 6.19 14.95 -21.78
C ASP A 144 6.51 13.54 -21.25
N GLY A 145 5.49 12.84 -20.74
CA GLY A 145 5.60 11.46 -20.31
C GLY A 145 5.93 10.54 -21.47
N LYS A 146 6.62 9.43 -21.17
CA LYS A 146 6.92 8.38 -22.16
C LYS A 146 6.10 7.13 -21.83
N PRO A 147 4.92 6.95 -22.45
CA PRO A 147 4.14 5.73 -22.31
C PRO A 147 4.99 4.51 -22.64
N ASN A 148 4.81 3.44 -21.86
CA ASN A 148 5.44 2.17 -22.14
C ASN A 148 4.41 1.20 -22.75
N HIS A 149 4.85 -0.03 -23.05
CA HIS A 149 3.99 -1.05 -23.65
C HIS A 149 2.76 -1.39 -22.78
N PHE A 150 2.87 -1.33 -21.44
CA PHE A 150 1.72 -1.52 -20.54
C PHE A 150 0.73 -0.36 -20.61
N THR A 151 1.21 0.88 -20.73
CA THR A 151 0.36 2.06 -20.92
C THR A 151 -0.46 1.92 -22.20
N PHE A 152 0.19 1.60 -23.32
CA PHE A 152 -0.49 1.42 -24.60
C PHE A 152 -1.49 0.27 -24.58
N ALA A 153 -1.13 -0.87 -24.00
CA ALA A 153 -2.05 -1.99 -23.86
C ALA A 153 -3.32 -1.57 -23.11
N SER A 154 -3.18 -0.86 -22.00
CA SER A 154 -4.31 -0.37 -21.19
C SER A 154 -5.21 0.62 -21.95
N VAL A 155 -4.62 1.51 -22.74
CA VAL A 155 -5.37 2.46 -23.59
C VAL A 155 -6.14 1.72 -24.69
N LEU A 156 -5.51 0.79 -25.38
CA LEU A 156 -6.16 -0.01 -26.43
C LEU A 156 -7.32 -0.83 -25.87
N THR A 157 -7.12 -1.47 -24.71
CA THR A 157 -8.16 -2.16 -23.95
C THR A 157 -9.35 -1.21 -23.67
N SER A 158 -9.07 0.00 -23.19
CA SER A 158 -10.10 1.02 -22.94
C SER A 158 -10.87 1.43 -24.21
N CYS A 159 -10.19 1.60 -25.34
CA CYS A 159 -10.80 1.95 -26.63
C CYS A 159 -11.66 0.84 -27.21
N SER A 160 -11.27 -0.42 -26.99
CA SER A 160 -12.00 -1.58 -27.50
C SER A 160 -13.29 -1.90 -26.74
N GLY A 161 -13.55 -1.23 -25.61
CA GLY A 161 -14.65 -1.56 -24.70
C GLY A 161 -14.48 -2.92 -24.01
N LEU A 162 -13.32 -3.56 -24.15
CA LEU A 162 -13.00 -4.82 -23.50
C LEU A 162 -12.42 -4.51 -22.13
N SER A 163 -13.06 -4.92 -21.05
CA SER A 163 -12.42 -4.93 -19.71
C SER A 163 -11.53 -6.17 -19.60
N VAL A 164 -10.34 -6.14 -20.16
CA VAL A 164 -9.37 -7.24 -20.00
C VAL A 164 -8.57 -6.97 -18.73
N GLY A 165 -8.74 -7.78 -17.71
CA GLY A 165 -7.81 -7.83 -16.59
C GLY A 165 -6.45 -8.27 -17.12
N VAL A 166 -5.57 -7.32 -17.46
CA VAL A 166 -4.17 -7.63 -17.74
C VAL A 166 -3.65 -8.32 -16.47
N PRO A 167 -3.15 -9.56 -16.54
CA PRO A 167 -2.62 -10.24 -15.38
C PRO A 167 -1.46 -9.39 -14.85
N GLU A 168 -1.72 -8.74 -13.71
CA GLU A 168 -0.70 -8.14 -12.87
C GLU A 168 0.35 -9.23 -12.65
N ALA A 169 1.59 -8.93 -13.04
CA ALA A 169 2.69 -9.89 -13.03
C ALA A 169 2.63 -10.76 -11.77
N ALA A 170 2.63 -12.08 -11.98
CA ALA A 170 2.58 -13.08 -10.94
C ALA A 170 3.70 -12.83 -9.91
N GLU A 171 3.35 -12.25 -8.76
CA GLU A 171 4.20 -12.26 -7.58
C GLU A 171 3.44 -12.89 -6.41
N SER A 172 4.07 -13.93 -5.85
CA SER A 172 3.65 -14.80 -4.75
C SER A 172 2.41 -15.68 -4.99
N ARG A 173 2.55 -16.68 -5.87
CA ARG A 173 1.95 -17.98 -5.54
C ARG A 173 2.63 -18.47 -4.26
N ASN A 174 1.85 -18.68 -3.21
CA ASN A 174 2.28 -19.35 -2.00
C ASN A 174 2.91 -20.71 -2.36
N GLU A 175 4.20 -20.88 -2.12
CA GLU A 175 4.88 -22.20 -2.11
C GLU A 175 4.42 -23.10 -0.94
N SER A 176 3.45 -22.67 -0.13
CA SER A 176 2.95 -23.41 1.03
C SER A 176 1.83 -24.42 0.73
N GLU A 177 1.33 -24.55 -0.51
CA GLU A 177 0.33 -25.58 -0.88
C GLU A 177 0.89 -26.77 -1.69
N LEU A 178 2.20 -26.79 -1.98
CA LEU A 178 2.85 -27.89 -2.72
C LEU A 178 3.60 -28.90 -1.83
N ARG A 179 3.44 -28.85 -0.50
CA ARG A 179 4.03 -29.81 0.43
C ARG A 179 3.06 -30.88 0.97
N ASP A 180 1.76 -30.77 0.67
CA ASP A 180 0.74 -31.73 1.12
C ASP A 180 0.28 -32.71 0.02
N LEU A 181 1.04 -32.82 -1.08
CA LEU A 181 0.80 -33.80 -2.16
C LEU A 181 2.02 -34.68 -2.47
N ARG A 182 2.80 -35.05 -1.45
CA ARG A 182 3.74 -36.19 -1.53
C ARG A 182 3.49 -37.19 -0.42
#